data_AF-A0A8B5WMB2-F1
#
_entry.id   AF-A0A8B5WMB2-F1
#
_cell.length_a   1.000
_cell.length_b   1.000
_cell.length_c   1.000
_cell.angle_alpha   90.00
_cell.angle_beta   90.00
_cell.angle_gamma   90.00
#
_symmetry.space_group_name_H-M   'P 1'
#
loop_
_entity.id
_entity.type
_entity.pdbx_description
1 polymer ?
#
loop_
_entity_poly.entity_id
_entity_poly.type
_entity_poly.pdbx_seq_one_letter_code
_entity_poly.pdbx_strand_id
1 'polypeptide(L)'
;MPNVIGLIRTIREAKPTTPIIVMSPIVSPDRETAPNAVGFTLAEMRDEVHRAASLLRDAGDHNLYLIDGRTVIGEKDAHVMPDGLHPDDAGYALMAERFADRVRALNLSLPS
;
A
#
# COMPACT_ATOMS: atom_id res chain seq x y z
N MET A 1 -1.69 -3.23 -15.04
CA MET A 1 -0.76 -3.96 -14.16
C MET A 1 -1.20 -5.40 -13.88
N PRO A 2 -0.84 -6.39 -14.73
CA PRO A 2 -1.17 -7.79 -14.45
C PRO A 2 -0.53 -8.33 -13.17
N ASN A 3 0.55 -7.69 -12.68
CA ASN A 3 1.44 -8.21 -11.64
C ASN A 3 0.78 -8.23 -10.25
N VAL A 4 0.11 -7.13 -9.85
CA VAL A 4 -0.57 -7.04 -8.54
C VAL A 4 -1.80 -7.94 -8.52
N ILE A 5 -2.61 -7.89 -9.59
CA ILE A 5 -3.80 -8.74 -9.75
C ILE A 5 -3.40 -10.23 -9.73
N GLY A 6 -2.38 -10.59 -10.50
CA GLY A 6 -1.85 -11.95 -10.56
C GLY A 6 -1.36 -12.42 -9.19
N LEU A 7 -0.55 -11.62 -8.49
CA LEU A 7 -0.07 -11.95 -7.15
C LEU A 7 -1.22 -12.22 -6.17
N ILE A 8 -2.22 -11.34 -6.12
CA ILE A 8 -3.36 -11.51 -5.21
C ILE A 8 -4.15 -12.77 -5.56
N ARG A 9 -4.36 -13.05 -6.85
CA ARG A 9 -5.01 -14.29 -7.31
C ARG A 9 -4.23 -15.54 -6.89
N THR A 10 -2.91 -15.54 -7.05
CA THR A 10 -2.06 -16.64 -6.59
C THR A 10 -2.16 -16.85 -5.07
N ILE A 11 -2.20 -15.77 -4.27
CA ILE A 11 -2.42 -15.90 -2.83
C ILE A 11 -3.80 -16.50 -2.55
N ARG A 12 -4.84 -16.07 -3.27
CA ARG A 12 -6.22 -16.56 -3.14
C ARG A 12 -6.39 -18.04 -3.49
N GLU A 13 -5.62 -18.56 -4.45
CA GLU A 13 -5.60 -19.99 -4.77
C GLU A 13 -5.26 -20.84 -3.54
N ALA A 14 -4.31 -20.40 -2.71
CA ALA A 14 -3.92 -21.10 -1.49
C ALA A 14 -4.73 -20.65 -0.25
N LYS A 15 -5.21 -19.41 -0.23
CA LYS A 15 -5.88 -18.75 0.91
C LYS A 15 -7.17 -18.06 0.46
N PRO A 16 -8.26 -18.82 0.19
CA PRO A 16 -9.44 -18.29 -0.49
C PRO A 16 -10.16 -17.19 0.28
N THR A 17 -10.19 -17.28 1.62
CA THR A 17 -10.97 -16.36 2.47
C THR A 17 -10.14 -15.52 3.42
N THR A 18 -8.84 -15.79 3.57
CA THR A 18 -7.97 -15.05 4.52
C THR A 18 -7.96 -13.55 4.16
N PRO A 19 -8.21 -12.61 5.09
CA PRO A 19 -8.11 -11.19 4.79
C PRO A 19 -6.74 -10.83 4.19
N ILE A 20 -6.73 -10.11 3.06
CA ILE A 20 -5.50 -9.57 2.46
C ILE A 20 -5.59 -8.05 2.54
N ILE A 21 -4.56 -7.42 3.08
CA ILE A 21 -4.39 -5.98 3.04
C ILE A 21 -3.30 -5.66 2.02
N VAL A 22 -3.61 -4.82 1.05
CA VAL A 22 -2.65 -4.23 0.13
C VAL A 22 -2.41 -2.80 0.57
N MET A 23 -1.15 -2.43 0.77
CA MET A 23 -0.77 -1.04 1.03
C MET A 23 -0.09 -0.47 -0.21
N SER A 24 -0.56 0.67 -0.71
CA SER A 24 0.13 1.38 -1.79
C SER A 24 1.42 2.04 -1.29
N PRO A 25 2.36 2.42 -2.17
CA PRO A 25 3.61 3.04 -1.75
C PRO A 25 3.39 4.29 -0.88
N ILE A 26 4.24 4.46 0.14
CA ILE A 26 4.38 5.71 0.90
C ILE A 26 4.87 6.85 -0.02
N VAL A 27 4.85 8.08 0.48
CA VAL A 27 5.37 9.23 -0.28
C VAL A 27 6.90 9.17 -0.42
N SER A 28 7.42 9.63 -1.56
CA SER A 28 8.83 10.03 -1.71
C SER A 28 8.85 11.29 -2.58
N PRO A 29 9.07 12.49 -1.99
CA PRO A 29 8.77 13.77 -2.64
C PRO A 29 9.33 13.91 -4.06
N ASP A 30 10.62 13.62 -4.24
CA ASP A 30 11.29 13.74 -5.54
C ASP A 30 10.78 12.76 -6.59
N ARG A 31 10.11 11.67 -6.17
CA ARG A 31 9.62 10.59 -7.04
C ARG A 31 8.13 10.67 -7.33
N GLU A 32 7.39 11.56 -6.65
CA GLU A 32 5.97 11.77 -6.92
C GLU A 32 5.72 12.17 -8.37
N THR A 33 6.63 12.95 -8.95
CA THR A 33 6.50 13.50 -10.30
C THR A 33 7.63 13.10 -11.24
N ALA A 34 8.76 12.57 -10.73
CA ALA A 34 9.87 12.13 -11.55
C ALA A 34 9.62 10.71 -12.11
N PRO A 35 9.60 10.51 -13.44
CA PRO A 35 9.47 9.19 -14.02
C PRO A 35 10.71 8.33 -13.73
N ASN A 36 10.49 7.05 -13.43
CA ASN A 36 11.56 6.05 -13.33
C ASN A 36 12.07 5.63 -14.72
N ALA A 37 12.97 4.65 -14.77
CA ALA A 37 13.59 4.16 -16.01
C ALA A 37 12.60 3.61 -17.06
N VAL A 38 11.36 3.29 -16.67
CA VAL A 38 10.30 2.83 -17.58
C VAL A 38 9.20 3.89 -17.78
N GLY A 39 9.45 5.13 -17.39
CA GLY A 39 8.55 6.26 -17.61
C GLY A 39 7.40 6.36 -16.60
N PHE A 40 7.55 5.76 -15.42
CA PHE A 40 6.47 5.68 -14.42
C PHE A 40 6.82 6.42 -13.13
N THR A 41 5.93 7.28 -12.67
CA THR A 41 6.07 8.04 -11.41
C THR A 41 5.58 7.23 -10.20
N LEU A 42 5.95 7.68 -9.00
CA LEU A 42 5.44 7.06 -7.76
C LEU A 42 3.94 7.31 -7.58
N ALA A 43 3.43 8.47 -8.00
CA ALA A 43 2.00 8.76 -7.98
C ALA A 43 1.21 7.80 -8.87
N GLU A 44 1.65 7.59 -10.11
CA GLU A 44 1.01 6.63 -11.02
C GLU A 44 1.11 5.19 -10.51
N MET A 45 2.21 4.82 -9.84
CA MET A 45 2.32 3.51 -9.19
C MET A 45 1.29 3.33 -8.09
N ARG A 46 1.08 4.36 -7.27
CA ARG A 46 0.07 4.36 -6.22
C ARG A 46 -1.33 4.19 -6.82
N ASP A 47 -1.63 4.93 -7.88
CA ASP A 47 -2.91 4.85 -8.58
C ASP A 47 -3.15 3.48 -9.21
N GLU A 48 -2.14 2.85 -9.81
CA GLU A 48 -2.28 1.50 -10.36
C GLU A 48 -2.49 0.44 -9.28
N VAL A 49 -1.88 0.56 -8.09
CA VAL A 49 -2.15 -0.34 -6.95
C VAL A 49 -3.59 -0.16 -6.47
N HIS A 50 -4.04 1.09 -6.32
CA HIS A 50 -5.42 1.40 -5.97
C HIS A 50 -6.41 0.81 -6.99
N ARG A 51 -6.14 1.00 -8.29
CA ARG A 51 -6.96 0.48 -9.38
C ARG A 51 -7.03 -1.04 -9.38
N ALA A 52 -5.89 -1.72 -9.19
CA ALA A 52 -5.84 -3.17 -9.10
C ALA A 52 -6.68 -3.71 -7.93
N ALA A 53 -6.58 -3.10 -6.76
CA ALA A 53 -7.37 -3.48 -5.59
C ALA A 53 -8.87 -3.24 -5.82
N SER A 54 -9.26 -2.09 -6.39
CA SER A 54 -10.66 -1.80 -6.72
C SER A 54 -11.23 -2.81 -7.71
N LEU A 55 -10.51 -3.12 -8.80
CA LEU A 55 -10.96 -4.10 -9.80
C LEU A 55 -11.20 -5.50 -9.21
N LEU A 56 -10.36 -5.94 -8.27
CA LEU A 56 -10.54 -7.22 -7.60
C LEU A 56 -11.73 -7.22 -6.65
N ARG A 57 -11.96 -6.12 -5.93
CA ARG A 57 -13.14 -5.94 -5.07
C ARG A 57 -14.42 -5.90 -5.90
N ASP A 58 -14.41 -5.18 -7.02
CA ASP A 58 -15.53 -5.11 -7.97
C ASP A 58 -15.81 -6.49 -8.61
N ALA A 59 -14.78 -7.32 -8.76
CA ALA A 59 -14.89 -8.72 -9.19
C ALA A 59 -15.32 -9.69 -8.08
N GLY A 60 -15.61 -9.21 -6.86
CA GLY A 60 -16.19 -9.99 -5.77
C GLY A 60 -15.24 -10.40 -4.64
N ASP A 61 -13.98 -9.95 -4.63
CA ASP A 61 -13.07 -10.19 -3.51
C ASP A 61 -13.38 -9.25 -2.33
N HIS A 62 -14.36 -9.63 -1.52
CA HIS A 62 -14.81 -8.85 -0.36
C HIS A 62 -13.83 -8.87 0.82
N ASN A 63 -12.82 -9.75 0.81
CA ASN A 63 -11.80 -9.88 1.85
C ASN A 63 -10.46 -9.25 1.42
N LEU A 64 -10.48 -8.39 0.40
CA LEU A 64 -9.37 -7.57 -0.03
C LEU A 64 -9.54 -6.13 0.45
N TYR A 65 -8.57 -5.64 1.21
CA TYR A 65 -8.57 -4.32 1.80
C TYR A 65 -7.40 -3.50 1.26
N LEU A 66 -7.59 -2.18 1.20
CA LEU A 66 -6.60 -1.25 0.68
C LEU A 66 -6.28 -0.20 1.73
N ILE A 67 -4.98 0.02 1.98
CA ILE A 67 -4.46 1.14 2.76
C ILE A 67 -3.68 2.05 1.80
N ASP A 68 -4.05 3.33 1.74
CA ASP A 68 -3.25 4.33 1.02
C ASP A 68 -1.99 4.63 1.84
N GLY A 69 -0.80 4.35 1.28
CA GLY A 69 0.48 4.53 1.94
C GLY A 69 0.72 5.96 2.44
N ARG A 70 0.12 6.97 1.79
CA ARG A 70 0.23 8.38 2.20
C ARG A 70 -0.46 8.67 3.54
N THR A 71 -1.38 7.80 3.95
CA THR A 71 -2.04 7.90 5.27
C THR A 71 -1.19 7.34 6.40
N VAL A 72 -0.09 6.66 6.06
CA VAL A 72 0.93 6.11 6.98
C VAL A 72 2.12 7.05 7.02
N ILE A 73 2.82 7.25 5.89
CA ILE A 73 3.90 8.24 5.73
C ILE A 73 3.56 9.11 4.52
N GLY A 74 3.24 10.38 4.78
CA GLY A 74 2.84 11.37 3.79
C GLY A 74 3.88 12.48 3.63
N GLU A 75 3.57 13.48 2.79
CA GLU A 75 4.47 14.59 2.43
C GLU A 75 4.99 15.37 3.66
N LYS A 76 4.12 15.59 4.64
CA LYS A 76 4.48 16.26 5.91
C LYS A 76 5.53 15.51 6.73
N ASP A 77 5.70 14.22 6.46
CA ASP A 77 6.63 13.35 7.17
C ASP A 77 7.98 13.25 6.44
N ALA A 78 8.28 14.12 5.46
CA ALA A 78 9.56 14.14 4.75
C ALA A 78 10.78 14.27 5.67
N HIS A 79 10.61 14.89 6.84
CA HIS A 79 11.67 15.09 7.82
C HIS A 79 12.21 13.80 8.46
N VAL A 80 11.45 12.69 8.41
CA VAL A 80 11.90 11.36 8.89
C VAL A 80 12.47 10.50 7.76
N MET A 81 12.76 11.08 6.60
CA MET A 81 13.31 10.38 5.43
C MET A 81 14.61 11.06 5.00
N PRO A 82 15.77 10.73 5.60
CA PRO A 82 17.02 11.47 5.41
C PRO A 82 17.56 11.46 3.97
N ASP A 83 17.22 10.44 3.18
CA ASP A 83 17.57 10.36 1.75
C ASP A 83 16.38 10.70 0.82
N GLY A 84 15.28 11.19 1.39
CA GLY A 84 14.03 11.49 0.68
C GLY A 84 13.27 10.26 0.19
N LEU A 85 13.65 9.04 0.61
CA LEU A 85 13.06 7.78 0.15
C LEU A 85 12.76 6.80 1.29
N HIS A 86 13.73 6.55 2.16
CA HIS A 86 13.63 5.56 3.22
C HIS A 86 13.40 6.25 4.57
N PRO A 87 12.42 5.80 5.37
CA PRO A 87 12.29 6.22 6.76
C PRO A 87 13.56 5.92 7.56
N ASP A 88 13.92 6.80 8.50
CA ASP A 88 14.88 6.51 9.57
C ASP A 88 14.19 5.77 10.74
N ASP A 89 14.90 5.59 11.86
CA ASP A 89 14.36 4.92 13.05
C ASP A 89 13.07 5.59 13.57
N ALA A 90 13.02 6.93 13.58
CA ALA A 90 11.84 7.68 14.00
C ALA A 90 10.71 7.53 12.97
N GLY A 91 11.03 7.50 11.68
CA GLY A 91 10.09 7.27 10.61
C GLY A 91 9.50 5.87 10.61
N TYR A 92 10.30 4.84 10.92
CA TYR A 92 9.80 3.48 11.11
C TYR A 92 8.90 3.35 12.34
N ALA A 93 9.23 4.03 13.45
CA ALA A 93 8.37 4.07 14.63
C ALA A 93 7.00 4.69 14.30
N LEU A 94 7.00 5.82 13.59
CA LEU A 94 5.80 6.51 13.12
C LEU A 94 4.98 5.65 12.14
N MET A 95 5.66 4.96 11.22
CA MET A 95 5.04 4.02 10.28
C MET A 95 4.34 2.89 11.03
N ALA A 96 5.00 2.29 12.03
CA ALA A 96 4.45 1.19 12.81
C ALA A 96 3.17 1.61 13.55
N GLU A 97 3.20 2.77 14.22
CA GLU A 97 2.03 3.32 14.93
C GLU A 97 0.85 3.54 13.98
N ARG A 98 1.07 4.31 12.90
CA ARG A 98 -0.01 4.69 11.99
C ARG A 98 -0.52 3.50 11.18
N PHE A 99 0.36 2.59 10.75
CA PHE A 99 -0.04 1.36 10.07
C PHE A 99 -0.91 0.50 10.99
N ALA A 100 -0.52 0.30 12.24
CA ALA A 100 -1.32 -0.45 13.21
C ALA A 100 -2.72 0.17 13.39
N ASP A 101 -2.83 1.48 13.46
CA ASP A 101 -4.11 2.17 13.56
C ASP A 101 -4.99 1.99 12.32
N ARG A 102 -4.40 2.02 11.12
CA ARG A 102 -5.13 1.74 9.88
C ARG A 102 -5.61 0.29 9.82
N VAL A 103 -4.79 -0.67 10.23
CA VAL A 103 -5.19 -2.09 10.30
C VAL A 103 -6.33 -2.28 11.31
N ARG A 104 -6.25 -1.67 12.50
CA ARG A 104 -7.33 -1.73 13.50
C ARG A 104 -8.64 -1.16 12.96
N ALA A 105 -8.58 -0.05 12.23
CA ALA A 105 -9.76 0.58 11.65
C ALA A 105 -10.49 -0.29 10.61
N LEU A 106 -9.82 -1.30 10.03
CA LEU A 106 -10.46 -2.26 9.13
C LEU A 106 -11.33 -3.30 9.85
N ASN A 107 -11.27 -3.38 11.19
CA ASN A 107 -12.06 -4.29 12.02
C ASN A 107 -12.03 -5.75 11.53
N LEU A 108 -10.86 -6.21 11.10
CA LEU A 108 -10.70 -7.57 10.58
C LEU A 108 -10.86 -8.59 11.71
N SER A 109 -11.76 -9.54 11.53
CA SER A 109 -11.79 -10.75 12.34
C SER A 109 -10.67 -11.68 11.86
N LEU A 110 -9.66 -11.91 12.70
CA LEU A 110 -8.68 -12.96 12.43
C LEU A 110 -9.40 -14.32 12.54
N PRO A 111 -9.20 -15.24 11.57
CA PRO A 111 -9.72 -16.59 11.72
C PRO A 111 -9.10 -17.22 12.97
N SER A 112 -9.97 -17.79 13.81
CA SER A 112 -9.63 -18.55 15.01
C SER A 112 -8.81 -19.80 14.70
#